data_AF-A0A2G5UW22-F1
#
_entry.id   AF-A0A2G5UW22-F1
#
_cell.length_a   1.000
_cell.length_b   1.000
_cell.length_c   1.000
_cell.angle_alpha   90.00
_cell.angle_beta   90.00
_cell.angle_gamma   90.00
#
_symmetry.space_group_name_H-M   'P 1'
#
loop_
_entity.id
_entity.type
_entity.pdbx_description
1 polymer ?
#
loop_
_entity_poly.entity_id
_entity_poly.type
_entity_poly.pdbx_seq_one_letter_code
_entity_poly.pdbx_strand_id
1 'polypeptide(L)'
;MLHKIFIEVFGENIHSSQSRAKTEGVASFYLACSLPVKVLGTIIDENLEMFSPRHKNSNEPITLRVFEDGDQQFLMRSEVSNALIASSTLNKRLDSEDDKYEFHTISLEEIQKNFDTKNIEFIHYPILRAKHRANPISIPIPGKSDEFCILAIDTFFQYFKELILGVQYYQKVDGDNINAIFPALKTIFKSDCTTPYFLFIGDRGAVRRVVISFFENFGGASAKELRKVETDGFTVPFLKNELAYLGLTTTFPEILDYAEVVYAEVDKHKKESVLRTCDLFDAVEHCQLNCVLERLPELKKFVHSQKGCHRVYGFKCEDCNSENPENQEDQKLSILEKEIADLKMSYQKVLEENQQKTLENQELQQKNLRLSVKNESNEVQIKQLTEKLTHSKLAIDDGNYSIPCTSQLKIQCLICEKPIPPGHDQIIKCPMCKRRFHSKCAINWLKEHQQCPACNGELPKF
;
A
#
# COMPACT_ATOMS: atom_id res chain seq x y z
N MET A 1 -24.59 4.93 13.34
CA MET A 1 -24.91 3.50 13.58
C MET A 1 -23.74 2.60 13.18
N LEU A 2 -23.21 2.72 11.96
CA LEU A 2 -22.03 1.97 11.47
C LEU A 2 -20.75 2.17 12.30
N HIS A 3 -20.49 3.38 12.80
CA HIS A 3 -19.31 3.67 13.64
C HIS A 3 -19.34 3.01 15.03
N LYS A 4 -20.54 2.69 15.56
CA LYS A 4 -20.68 1.97 16.85
C LYS A 4 -20.42 0.46 16.66
N ILE A 5 -20.93 -0.11 15.57
CA ILE A 5 -20.70 -1.51 15.20
C ILE A 5 -19.20 -1.74 14.92
N PHE A 6 -18.51 -0.78 14.30
CA PHE A 6 -17.08 -0.88 14.01
C PHE A 6 -16.18 -0.85 15.26
N ILE A 7 -16.61 -0.26 16.37
CA ILE A 7 -15.82 -0.25 17.62
C ILE A 7 -16.10 -1.50 18.46
N GLU A 8 -17.37 -1.95 18.51
CA GLU A 8 -17.76 -3.16 19.25
C GLU A 8 -17.19 -4.45 18.65
N VAL A 9 -16.96 -4.51 17.32
CA VAL A 9 -16.46 -5.72 16.65
C VAL A 9 -14.93 -5.78 16.60
N PHE A 10 -14.23 -4.64 16.50
CA PHE A 10 -12.79 -4.60 16.20
C PHE A 10 -11.90 -4.18 17.38
N GLY A 11 -12.47 -3.79 18.53
CA GLY A 11 -11.72 -3.19 19.65
C GLY A 11 -10.95 -4.13 20.57
N GLU A 12 -11.29 -5.43 20.67
CA GLU A 12 -10.78 -6.28 21.76
C GLU A 12 -9.74 -7.36 21.39
N ASN A 13 -9.47 -7.63 20.11
CA ASN A 13 -8.72 -8.85 19.73
C ASN A 13 -7.25 -8.66 19.34
N ILE A 14 -6.55 -7.71 19.94
CA ILE A 14 -5.09 -7.60 19.79
C ILE A 14 -4.43 -7.76 21.15
N HIS A 15 -4.41 -8.99 21.69
CA HIS A 15 -3.32 -9.51 22.55
C HIS A 15 -3.64 -10.96 22.99
N SER A 16 -3.08 -11.95 22.30
CA SER A 16 -2.41 -13.08 22.98
C SER A 16 -1.78 -14.06 21.97
N SER A 17 -0.59 -14.50 22.31
CA SER A 17 0.21 -15.48 21.59
C SER A 17 -0.10 -16.90 22.05
N GLN A 18 -0.52 -17.78 21.15
CA GLN A 18 -0.16 -19.21 21.05
C GLN A 18 -0.85 -19.84 19.83
N SER A 19 -0.18 -20.77 19.14
CA SER A 19 -0.49 -21.20 17.76
C SER A 19 -1.88 -21.84 17.54
N ARG A 20 -2.56 -22.32 18.59
CA ARG A 20 -3.91 -22.90 18.50
C ARG A 20 -5.03 -21.83 18.56
N ALA A 21 -4.78 -20.74 19.28
CA ALA A 21 -5.68 -19.59 19.36
C ALA A 21 -5.72 -18.75 18.06
N LYS A 22 -4.66 -18.83 17.24
CA LYS A 22 -4.61 -18.17 15.93
C LYS A 22 -5.66 -18.72 14.95
N THR A 23 -5.88 -20.03 14.93
CA THR A 23 -6.86 -20.66 14.03
C THR A 23 -8.31 -20.33 14.40
N GLU A 24 -8.64 -20.32 15.69
CA GLU A 24 -9.97 -19.92 16.18
C GLU A 24 -10.19 -18.41 16.01
N GLY A 25 -9.18 -17.58 16.31
CA GLY A 25 -9.25 -16.13 16.08
C GLY A 25 -9.42 -15.76 14.60
N VAL A 26 -8.73 -16.46 13.69
CA VAL A 26 -8.90 -16.29 12.24
C VAL A 26 -10.27 -16.77 11.78
N ALA A 27 -10.77 -17.89 12.31
CA ALA A 27 -12.11 -18.39 11.98
C ALA A 27 -13.22 -17.45 12.48
N SER A 28 -13.10 -16.93 13.70
CA SER A 28 -14.01 -15.93 14.27
C SER A 28 -13.97 -14.62 13.49
N PHE A 29 -12.79 -14.15 13.09
CA PHE A 29 -12.64 -12.97 12.22
C PHE A 29 -13.27 -13.19 10.84
N TYR A 30 -13.03 -14.36 10.24
CA TYR A 30 -13.65 -14.73 8.97
C TYR A 30 -15.17 -14.77 9.08
N LEU A 31 -15.73 -15.39 10.13
CA LEU A 31 -17.17 -15.42 10.36
C LEU A 31 -17.75 -14.01 10.55
N ALA A 32 -17.08 -13.17 11.36
CA ALA A 32 -17.48 -11.79 11.62
C ALA A 32 -17.46 -10.92 10.36
N CYS A 33 -16.53 -11.16 9.42
CA CYS A 33 -16.46 -10.44 8.15
C CYS A 33 -17.38 -11.05 7.07
N SER A 34 -17.58 -12.37 7.09
CA SER A 34 -18.33 -13.09 6.05
C SER A 34 -19.80 -12.69 5.99
N LEU A 35 -20.42 -12.40 7.14
CA LEU A 35 -21.83 -12.02 7.20
C LEU A 35 -22.07 -10.62 6.62
N PRO A 36 -21.32 -9.56 7.03
CA PRO A 36 -21.38 -8.25 6.38
C PRO A 36 -21.11 -8.30 4.87
N VAL A 37 -20.11 -9.08 4.43
CA VAL A 37 -19.78 -9.21 3.00
C VAL A 37 -20.93 -9.86 2.23
N LYS A 38 -21.55 -10.91 2.78
CA LYS A 38 -22.74 -11.54 2.16
C LYS A 38 -23.93 -10.59 2.11
N VAL A 39 -24.21 -9.87 3.19
CA VAL A 39 -25.29 -8.87 3.24
C VAL A 39 -25.04 -7.77 2.22
N LEU A 40 -23.80 -7.28 2.10
CA LEU A 40 -23.44 -6.30 1.08
C LEU A 40 -23.62 -6.85 -0.33
N GLY A 41 -23.23 -8.10 -0.57
CA GLY A 41 -23.48 -8.79 -1.84
C GLY A 41 -24.97 -8.84 -2.18
N THR A 42 -25.82 -9.24 -1.23
CA THR A 42 -27.28 -9.23 -1.41
C THR A 42 -27.82 -7.83 -1.67
N ILE A 43 -27.35 -6.80 -0.94
CA ILE A 43 -27.75 -5.41 -1.19
C ILE A 43 -27.36 -4.99 -2.62
N ILE A 44 -26.16 -5.34 -3.07
CA ILE A 44 -25.69 -5.04 -4.43
C ILE A 44 -26.57 -5.74 -5.47
N ASP A 45 -26.86 -7.02 -5.28
CA ASP A 45 -27.67 -7.83 -6.21
C ASP A 45 -29.14 -7.36 -6.27
N GLU A 46 -29.72 -6.95 -5.14
CA GLU A 46 -31.08 -6.40 -5.07
C GLU A 46 -31.17 -4.97 -5.58
N ASN A 47 -30.05 -4.24 -5.58
CA ASN A 47 -29.95 -2.85 -6.02
C ASN A 47 -28.96 -2.72 -7.18
N LEU A 48 -28.98 -3.66 -8.12
CA LEU A 48 -28.14 -3.61 -9.31
C LEU A 48 -28.27 -2.27 -10.02
N GLU A 49 -29.39 -1.56 -9.85
CA GLU A 49 -29.54 -0.21 -10.39
C GLU A 49 -28.59 0.85 -9.86
N MET A 50 -28.21 0.74 -8.60
CA MET A 50 -27.32 1.67 -7.92
C MET A 50 -25.85 1.26 -8.02
N PHE A 51 -25.58 -0.03 -8.26
CA PHE A 51 -24.23 -0.60 -8.17
C PHE A 51 -23.71 -1.21 -9.48
N SER A 52 -24.54 -1.36 -10.51
CA SER A 52 -24.06 -1.78 -11.84
C SER A 52 -23.50 -0.58 -12.60
N PRO A 53 -22.33 -0.72 -13.27
CA PRO A 53 -21.77 0.34 -14.09
C PRO A 53 -22.69 0.80 -15.24
N ARG A 54 -23.62 -0.05 -15.70
CA ARG A 54 -24.61 0.28 -16.74
C ARG A 54 -25.78 -0.72 -16.79
N HIS A 55 -26.99 -0.25 -17.06
CA HIS A 55 -28.14 -1.10 -17.45
C HIS A 55 -28.22 -1.35 -18.95
N LYS A 56 -28.80 -2.49 -19.34
CA LYS A 56 -29.08 -2.81 -20.77
C LYS A 56 -29.90 -1.71 -21.49
N ASN A 57 -30.65 -0.89 -20.75
CA ASN A 57 -31.50 0.17 -21.28
C ASN A 57 -31.04 1.59 -20.84
N SER A 58 -29.80 1.76 -20.34
CA SER A 58 -29.31 3.07 -19.90
C SER A 58 -28.90 3.96 -21.09
N ASN A 59 -29.31 5.22 -21.05
CA ASN A 59 -28.85 6.28 -21.96
C ASN A 59 -27.45 6.82 -21.60
N GLU A 60 -26.84 6.32 -20.53
CA GLU A 60 -25.49 6.71 -20.11
C GLU A 60 -24.43 6.23 -21.13
N PRO A 61 -23.34 7.02 -21.29
CA PRO A 61 -22.26 6.68 -22.20
C PRO A 61 -21.59 5.37 -21.80
N ILE A 62 -21.04 4.68 -22.80
CA ILE A 62 -20.28 3.45 -22.57
C ILE A 62 -18.91 3.81 -22.04
N THR A 63 -18.52 3.26 -20.89
CA THR A 63 -17.20 3.52 -20.32
C THR A 63 -16.19 2.47 -20.75
N LEU A 64 -14.99 2.92 -21.15
CA LEU A 64 -13.87 2.06 -21.48
C LEU A 64 -12.60 2.52 -20.76
N ARG A 65 -11.85 1.57 -20.19
CA ARG A 65 -10.58 1.89 -19.55
C ARG A 65 -9.47 2.03 -20.58
N VAL A 66 -8.79 3.16 -20.54
CA VAL A 66 -7.54 3.40 -21.29
C VAL A 66 -6.40 3.19 -20.31
N PHE A 67 -5.66 2.10 -20.48
CA PHE A 67 -4.49 1.80 -19.69
C PHE A 67 -3.31 2.64 -20.16
N GLU A 68 -2.69 3.35 -19.23
CA GLU A 68 -1.55 4.23 -19.50
C GLU A 68 -0.28 3.65 -18.87
N ASP A 69 0.71 3.34 -19.70
CA ASP A 69 2.01 2.83 -19.28
C ASP A 69 3.12 3.65 -19.95
N GLY A 70 3.57 4.71 -19.27
CA GLY A 70 4.52 5.67 -19.83
C GLY A 70 3.93 6.45 -21.00
N ASP A 71 4.48 6.25 -22.19
CA ASP A 71 3.99 6.85 -23.44
C ASP A 71 2.87 6.04 -24.10
N GLN A 72 2.55 4.86 -23.58
CA GLN A 72 1.61 3.93 -24.20
C GLN A 72 0.19 4.13 -23.69
N GLN A 73 -0.76 4.09 -24.61
CA GLN A 73 -2.19 4.12 -24.33
C GLN A 73 -2.89 2.99 -25.09
N PHE A 74 -3.45 2.05 -24.34
CA PHE A 74 -4.10 0.87 -24.91
C PHE A 74 -5.30 0.42 -24.08
N LEU A 75 -6.21 -0.31 -24.72
CA LEU A 75 -7.44 -0.81 -24.13
C LEU A 75 -7.43 -2.34 -24.18
N MET A 76 -8.14 -2.98 -23.26
CA MET A 76 -8.32 -4.43 -23.31
C MET A 76 -9.34 -4.80 -24.40
N ARG A 77 -8.99 -5.73 -25.30
CA ARG A 77 -9.83 -6.10 -26.46
C ARG A 77 -11.19 -6.65 -26.04
N SER A 78 -11.25 -7.43 -24.96
CA SER A 78 -12.51 -7.94 -24.42
C SER A 78 -13.44 -6.82 -23.91
N GLU A 79 -12.91 -5.79 -23.24
CA GLU A 79 -13.72 -4.63 -22.82
C GLU A 79 -14.28 -3.86 -24.01
N VAL A 80 -13.44 -3.59 -24.99
CA VAL A 80 -13.82 -2.94 -26.26
C VAL A 80 -14.90 -3.76 -26.97
N SER A 81 -14.72 -5.08 -27.08
CA SER A 81 -15.67 -5.97 -27.74
C SER A 81 -17.04 -5.95 -27.04
N ASN A 82 -17.06 -6.03 -25.71
CA ASN A 82 -18.29 -5.99 -24.93
C ASN A 82 -19.01 -4.64 -25.07
N ALA A 83 -18.27 -3.55 -25.04
CA ALA A 83 -18.78 -2.19 -25.27
C ALA A 83 -19.45 -2.07 -26.65
N LEU A 84 -18.76 -2.52 -27.71
CA LEU A 84 -19.24 -2.40 -29.08
C LEU A 84 -20.45 -3.28 -29.40
N ILE A 85 -20.57 -4.44 -28.74
CA ILE A 85 -21.79 -5.27 -28.79
C ILE A 85 -22.95 -4.52 -28.13
N ALA A 86 -22.72 -3.88 -26.98
CA ALA A 86 -23.74 -3.14 -26.26
C ALA A 86 -24.24 -1.88 -27.01
N SER A 87 -23.42 -1.28 -27.89
CA SER A 87 -23.81 -0.13 -28.71
C SER A 87 -24.46 -0.48 -30.05
N SER A 88 -24.68 -1.76 -30.37
CA SER A 88 -25.19 -2.25 -31.68
C SER A 88 -24.35 -1.82 -32.89
N THR A 89 -23.11 -1.37 -32.68
CA THR A 89 -22.28 -0.74 -33.73
C THR A 89 -21.41 -1.75 -34.48
N LEU A 90 -21.34 -3.00 -34.03
CA LEU A 90 -20.61 -4.06 -34.74
C LEU A 90 -21.44 -5.31 -35.06
N ASN A 91 -21.42 -5.65 -36.35
CA ASN A 91 -21.80 -6.96 -36.88
C ASN A 91 -20.62 -7.95 -36.97
N LYS A 92 -19.44 -7.58 -36.46
CA LYS A 92 -18.20 -8.39 -36.49
C LYS A 92 -17.57 -8.37 -35.10
N ARG A 93 -17.27 -9.51 -34.48
CA ARG A 93 -16.47 -9.50 -33.24
C ARG A 93 -15.04 -9.07 -33.60
N LEU A 94 -14.35 -8.35 -32.70
CA LEU A 94 -12.88 -8.45 -32.70
C LEU A 94 -12.60 -9.93 -32.47
N ASP A 95 -11.95 -10.60 -33.41
CA ASP A 95 -11.69 -12.03 -33.32
C ASP A 95 -11.01 -12.30 -31.98
N SER A 96 -11.74 -12.95 -31.07
CA SER A 96 -11.31 -13.16 -29.70
C SER A 96 -10.32 -14.32 -29.70
N GLU A 97 -9.03 -13.99 -29.73
CA GLU A 97 -7.97 -14.90 -29.30
C GLU A 97 -7.63 -14.73 -27.82
N ASP A 98 -8.44 -13.99 -27.05
CA ASP A 98 -8.33 -13.97 -25.58
C ASP A 98 -8.58 -15.40 -25.05
N ASP A 99 -7.51 -16.11 -24.68
CA ASP A 99 -7.61 -17.32 -23.87
C ASP A 99 -8.15 -16.92 -22.48
N LYS A 100 -8.70 -17.88 -21.74
CA LYS A 100 -9.22 -17.70 -20.38
C LYS A 100 -8.22 -17.02 -19.42
N TYR A 101 -6.93 -17.03 -19.74
CA TYR A 101 -5.86 -16.49 -18.91
C TYR A 101 -5.08 -15.33 -19.55
N GLU A 102 -5.44 -14.93 -20.77
CA GLU A 102 -4.72 -13.93 -21.57
C GLU A 102 -5.69 -12.89 -22.12
N PHE A 103 -5.40 -11.61 -21.88
CA PHE A 103 -6.25 -10.51 -22.32
C PHE A 103 -5.43 -9.59 -23.21
N HIS A 104 -5.66 -9.69 -24.52
CA HIS A 104 -4.95 -8.90 -25.51
C HIS A 104 -5.42 -7.44 -25.50
N THR A 105 -4.59 -6.57 -26.05
CA THR A 105 -4.87 -5.12 -26.10
C THR A 105 -4.98 -4.60 -27.52
N ILE A 106 -5.48 -3.39 -27.63
CA ILE A 106 -5.61 -2.60 -28.85
C ILE A 106 -5.27 -1.16 -28.51
N SER A 107 -4.50 -0.47 -29.36
CA SER A 107 -4.09 0.90 -29.04
C SER A 107 -5.28 1.87 -29.08
N LEU A 108 -5.22 2.93 -28.29
CA LEU A 108 -6.25 3.97 -28.31
C LEU A 108 -6.38 4.61 -29.70
N GLU A 109 -5.25 4.81 -30.39
CA GLU A 109 -5.22 5.34 -31.76
C GLU A 109 -5.98 4.41 -32.74
N GLU A 110 -5.76 3.11 -32.65
CA GLU A 110 -6.44 2.13 -33.50
C GLU A 110 -7.96 2.14 -33.25
N ILE A 111 -8.38 2.32 -31.98
CA ILE A 111 -9.79 2.46 -31.64
C ILE A 111 -10.39 3.74 -32.23
N GLN A 112 -9.75 4.88 -32.03
CA GLN A 112 -10.25 6.17 -32.51
C GLN A 112 -10.30 6.26 -34.04
N LYS A 113 -9.40 5.56 -34.74
CA LYS A 113 -9.35 5.54 -36.20
C LYS A 113 -10.40 4.62 -36.82
N ASN A 114 -10.67 3.47 -36.20
CA ASN A 114 -11.45 2.40 -36.82
C ASN A 114 -12.90 2.28 -36.30
N PHE A 115 -13.25 2.97 -35.21
CA PHE A 115 -14.56 2.82 -34.55
C PHE A 115 -15.22 4.17 -34.25
N ASP A 116 -16.57 4.21 -34.28
CA ASP A 116 -17.32 5.40 -33.83
C ASP A 116 -17.34 5.45 -32.31
N THR A 117 -16.64 6.42 -31.74
CA THR A 117 -16.43 6.57 -30.30
C THR A 117 -17.28 7.69 -29.68
N LYS A 118 -18.25 8.27 -30.41
CA LYS A 118 -19.04 9.43 -29.94
C LYS A 118 -19.82 9.20 -28.65
N ASN A 119 -20.27 7.97 -28.40
CA ASN A 119 -21.02 7.59 -27.20
C ASN A 119 -20.15 6.82 -26.20
N ILE A 120 -18.83 6.90 -26.34
CA ILE A 120 -17.87 6.24 -25.47
C ILE A 120 -17.17 7.28 -24.61
N GLU A 121 -17.17 7.06 -23.31
CA GLU A 121 -16.37 7.80 -22.33
C GLU A 121 -15.11 7.00 -21.99
N PHE A 122 -13.94 7.60 -22.22
CA PHE A 122 -12.66 6.98 -21.92
C PHE A 122 -12.23 7.33 -20.50
N ILE A 123 -12.04 6.29 -19.67
CA ILE A 123 -11.53 6.42 -18.30
C ILE A 123 -10.04 6.10 -18.33
N HIS A 124 -9.21 7.12 -18.13
CA HIS A 124 -7.77 6.96 -18.05
C HIS A 124 -7.37 6.24 -16.76
N TYR A 125 -6.65 5.12 -16.92
CA TYR A 125 -6.25 4.22 -15.85
C TYR A 125 -4.73 4.05 -15.86
N PRO A 126 -3.98 4.78 -15.02
CA PRO A 126 -2.53 4.65 -14.98
C PRO A 126 -2.11 3.30 -14.42
N ILE A 127 -1.16 2.64 -15.09
CA ILE A 127 -0.56 1.39 -14.61
C ILE A 127 0.40 1.69 -13.47
N LEU A 128 -0.03 1.40 -12.24
CA LEU A 128 0.76 1.65 -11.04
C LEU A 128 1.61 0.43 -10.67
N ARG A 129 2.85 0.70 -10.25
CA ARG A 129 3.81 -0.32 -9.80
C ARG A 129 4.43 0.06 -8.46
N ALA A 130 4.51 -0.91 -7.55
CA ALA A 130 5.41 -0.83 -6.42
C ALA A 130 6.79 -1.37 -6.83
N LYS A 131 7.84 -1.11 -6.01
CA LYS A 131 9.22 -1.55 -6.32
C LYS A 131 9.31 -3.05 -6.67
N HIS A 132 8.45 -3.88 -6.07
CA HIS A 132 8.56 -5.34 -6.17
C HIS A 132 7.29 -6.03 -6.71
N ARG A 133 6.19 -5.31 -6.93
CA ARG A 133 4.92 -5.90 -7.39
C ARG A 133 4.16 -4.90 -8.24
N ALA A 134 3.50 -5.41 -9.29
CA ALA A 134 2.51 -4.64 -10.04
C ALA A 134 1.20 -4.54 -9.26
N ASN A 135 0.47 -3.46 -9.46
CA ASN A 135 -0.86 -3.30 -8.90
C ASN A 135 -1.86 -4.18 -9.70
N PRO A 136 -2.56 -5.12 -9.04
CA PRO A 136 -3.59 -5.92 -9.70
C PRO A 136 -4.69 -5.06 -10.34
N ILE A 137 -5.11 -5.46 -11.53
CA ILE A 137 -6.21 -4.83 -12.26
C ILE A 137 -7.40 -5.77 -12.22
N SER A 138 -8.53 -5.26 -11.75
CA SER A 138 -9.77 -6.03 -11.71
C SER A 138 -10.26 -6.33 -13.12
N ILE A 139 -10.71 -7.55 -13.35
CA ILE A 139 -11.34 -8.00 -14.59
C ILE A 139 -12.85 -8.07 -14.35
N PRO A 140 -13.67 -7.32 -15.10
CA PRO A 140 -15.12 -7.35 -14.92
C PRO A 140 -15.71 -8.60 -15.60
N ILE A 141 -15.67 -9.75 -14.91
CA ILE A 141 -16.29 -10.99 -15.39
C ILE A 141 -17.67 -11.15 -14.74
N PRO A 142 -18.76 -11.22 -15.52
CA PRO A 142 -20.10 -11.43 -14.98
C PRO A 142 -20.19 -12.69 -14.12
N GLY A 143 -20.69 -12.56 -12.89
CA GLY A 143 -20.92 -13.68 -11.98
C GLY A 143 -19.69 -14.22 -11.25
N LYS A 144 -18.53 -13.55 -11.35
CA LYS A 144 -17.34 -13.85 -10.55
C LYS A 144 -16.76 -12.57 -9.95
N SER A 145 -16.88 -12.42 -8.64
CA SER A 145 -16.08 -11.45 -7.90
C SER A 145 -14.62 -11.94 -7.85
N ASP A 146 -13.67 -11.02 -7.83
CA ASP A 146 -12.26 -11.26 -7.46
C ASP A 146 -11.32 -11.89 -8.51
N GLU A 147 -11.56 -11.68 -9.81
CA GLU A 147 -10.59 -12.03 -10.84
C GLU A 147 -9.70 -10.82 -11.20
N PHE A 148 -8.37 -10.99 -11.09
CA PHE A 148 -7.38 -9.95 -11.34
C PHE A 148 -6.38 -10.37 -12.42
N CYS A 149 -5.90 -9.39 -13.18
CA CYS A 149 -4.78 -9.52 -14.08
C CYS A 149 -3.70 -8.46 -13.81
N ILE A 150 -2.52 -8.67 -14.36
CA ILE A 150 -1.45 -7.65 -14.48
C ILE A 150 -0.84 -7.78 -15.88
N LEU A 151 -0.03 -6.80 -16.31
CA LEU A 151 0.65 -6.89 -17.60
C LEU A 151 1.55 -8.13 -17.65
N ALA A 152 1.67 -8.73 -18.84
CA ALA A 152 2.52 -9.89 -19.07
C ALA A 152 3.98 -9.58 -18.74
N ILE A 153 4.45 -8.37 -19.06
CA ILE A 153 5.79 -7.91 -18.70
C ILE A 153 5.98 -7.78 -17.18
N ASP A 154 4.95 -7.36 -16.44
CA ASP A 154 5.01 -7.30 -14.98
C ASP A 154 5.01 -8.69 -14.34
N THR A 155 4.29 -9.63 -14.95
CA THR A 155 4.34 -11.04 -14.58
C THR A 155 5.74 -11.61 -14.80
N PHE A 156 6.38 -11.26 -15.91
CA PHE A 156 7.77 -11.66 -16.23
C PHE A 156 8.75 -11.20 -15.15
N PHE A 157 8.75 -9.92 -14.79
CA PHE A 157 9.64 -9.41 -13.74
C PHE A 157 9.34 -10.02 -12.37
N GLN A 158 8.07 -10.17 -11.99
CA GLN A 158 7.73 -10.83 -10.72
C GLN A 158 8.17 -12.29 -10.70
N TYR A 159 8.01 -13.01 -11.81
CA TYR A 159 8.44 -14.40 -11.94
C TYR A 159 9.95 -14.54 -11.78
N PHE A 160 10.73 -13.75 -12.52
CA PHE A 160 12.20 -13.84 -12.45
C PHE A 160 12.74 -13.37 -11.10
N LYS A 161 12.13 -12.36 -10.49
CA LYS A 161 12.47 -11.95 -9.13
C LYS A 161 12.27 -13.10 -8.13
N GLU A 162 11.14 -13.79 -8.19
CA GLU A 162 10.85 -14.92 -7.31
C GLU A 162 11.77 -16.11 -7.61
N LEU A 163 12.03 -16.42 -8.88
CA LEU A 163 12.91 -17.50 -9.30
C LEU A 163 14.36 -17.27 -8.86
N ILE A 164 14.87 -16.06 -9.05
CA ILE A 164 16.26 -15.69 -8.83
C ILE A 164 16.54 -15.40 -7.36
N LEU A 165 15.69 -14.62 -6.69
CA LEU A 165 15.93 -14.18 -5.31
C LEU A 165 15.18 -15.02 -4.29
N GLY A 166 13.95 -15.45 -4.60
CA GLY A 166 13.13 -16.26 -3.69
C GLY A 166 13.55 -17.72 -3.67
N VAL A 167 13.55 -18.37 -4.83
CA VAL A 167 13.93 -19.78 -4.97
C VAL A 167 15.45 -19.96 -5.02
N GLN A 168 16.19 -18.95 -5.52
CA GLN A 168 17.62 -19.03 -5.80
C GLN A 168 17.96 -20.17 -6.77
N TYR A 169 17.10 -20.35 -7.78
CA TYR A 169 17.12 -21.49 -8.70
C TYR A 169 18.50 -21.74 -9.32
N TYR A 170 19.15 -20.69 -9.83
CA TYR A 170 20.45 -20.79 -10.51
C TYR A 170 21.64 -21.08 -9.58
N GLN A 171 21.47 -21.01 -8.26
CA GLN A 171 22.45 -21.50 -7.30
C GLN A 171 22.26 -22.99 -6.97
N LYS A 172 21.05 -23.51 -7.17
CA LYS A 172 20.62 -24.86 -6.74
C LYS A 172 20.58 -25.87 -7.87
N VAL A 173 20.33 -25.40 -9.09
CA VAL A 173 20.26 -26.25 -10.29
C VAL A 173 21.66 -26.69 -10.70
N ASP A 174 21.80 -27.94 -11.12
CA ASP A 174 23.03 -28.43 -11.75
C ASP A 174 23.12 -27.98 -13.21
N GLY A 175 24.31 -28.14 -13.81
CA GLY A 175 24.58 -27.67 -15.17
C GLY A 175 23.72 -28.33 -16.24
N ASP A 176 23.29 -29.58 -16.04
CA ASP A 176 22.47 -30.33 -17.01
C ASP A 176 21.00 -29.87 -16.98
N ASN A 177 20.50 -29.44 -15.82
CA ASN A 177 19.09 -29.04 -15.65
C ASN A 177 18.83 -27.54 -15.74
N ILE A 178 19.86 -26.71 -15.93
CA ILE A 178 19.71 -25.23 -16.00
C ILE A 178 18.68 -24.77 -17.05
N ASN A 179 18.59 -25.50 -18.16
CA ASN A 179 17.70 -25.19 -19.28
C ASN A 179 16.32 -25.85 -19.15
N ALA A 180 16.08 -26.66 -18.12
CA ALA A 180 14.81 -27.39 -17.94
C ALA A 180 13.60 -26.46 -17.80
N ILE A 181 13.82 -25.22 -17.37
CA ILE A 181 12.79 -24.20 -17.22
C ILE A 181 12.42 -23.52 -18.54
N PHE A 182 13.25 -23.62 -19.57
CA PHE A 182 13.10 -22.87 -20.82
C PHE A 182 11.79 -23.20 -21.57
N PRO A 183 11.37 -24.48 -21.71
CA PRO A 183 10.08 -24.80 -22.33
C PRO A 183 8.88 -24.19 -21.60
N ALA A 184 8.90 -24.18 -20.26
CA ALA A 184 7.86 -23.57 -19.45
C ALA A 184 7.80 -22.05 -19.66
N LEU A 185 8.97 -21.39 -19.73
CA LEU A 185 9.07 -19.95 -20.00
C LEU A 185 8.48 -19.58 -21.36
N LYS A 186 8.79 -20.35 -22.42
CA LYS A 186 8.24 -20.13 -23.77
C LYS A 186 6.72 -20.27 -23.83
N THR A 187 6.17 -21.14 -22.98
CA THR A 187 4.71 -21.36 -22.89
C THR A 187 4.00 -20.22 -22.17
N ILE A 188 4.64 -19.62 -21.16
CA ILE A 188 4.08 -18.53 -20.36
C ILE A 188 4.25 -17.17 -21.06
N PHE A 189 5.45 -16.90 -21.58
CA PHE A 189 5.85 -15.62 -22.15
C PHE A 189 5.96 -15.75 -23.66
N LYS A 190 4.84 -15.51 -24.34
CA LYS A 190 4.70 -15.80 -25.76
C LYS A 190 5.30 -14.68 -26.61
N SER A 191 6.31 -15.03 -27.41
CA SER A 191 7.08 -14.07 -28.23
C SER A 191 6.40 -13.65 -29.54
N ASP A 192 5.28 -14.28 -29.89
CA ASP A 192 4.44 -13.97 -31.04
C ASP A 192 3.48 -12.79 -30.78
N CYS A 193 3.20 -12.48 -29.51
CA CYS A 193 2.41 -11.33 -29.10
C CYS A 193 3.21 -10.03 -29.26
N THR A 194 2.86 -9.22 -30.27
CA THR A 194 3.58 -7.98 -30.63
C THR A 194 3.13 -6.75 -29.86
N THR A 195 2.01 -6.82 -29.13
CA THR A 195 1.48 -5.74 -28.30
C THR A 195 1.45 -6.14 -26.83
N PRO A 196 1.50 -5.18 -25.89
CA PRO A 196 1.23 -5.43 -24.49
C PRO A 196 -0.04 -6.26 -24.29
N TYR A 197 -0.03 -7.22 -23.37
CA TYR A 197 -1.21 -7.97 -22.98
C TYR A 197 -1.21 -8.23 -21.48
N PHE A 198 -2.36 -8.62 -20.94
CA PHE A 198 -2.51 -8.94 -19.52
C PHE A 198 -2.58 -10.45 -19.30
N LEU A 199 -2.03 -10.88 -18.16
CA LEU A 199 -2.08 -12.25 -17.68
C LEU A 199 -2.90 -12.34 -16.40
N PHE A 200 -3.72 -13.39 -16.32
CA PHE A 200 -4.47 -13.74 -15.13
C PHE A 200 -3.56 -14.18 -13.97
N ILE A 201 -3.76 -13.63 -12.76
CA ILE A 201 -2.90 -13.88 -11.59
C ILE A 201 -3.56 -14.66 -10.43
N GLY A 202 -4.79 -15.17 -10.59
CA GLY A 202 -5.42 -15.99 -9.56
C GLY A 202 -4.76 -17.36 -9.37
N ASP A 203 -5.29 -18.21 -8.47
CA ASP A 203 -4.73 -19.54 -8.15
C ASP A 203 -4.59 -20.49 -9.36
N ARG A 204 -5.30 -20.19 -10.45
CA ARG A 204 -5.19 -20.90 -11.73
C ARG A 204 -4.25 -20.24 -12.74
N GLY A 205 -3.45 -19.25 -12.36
CA GLY A 205 -2.43 -18.66 -13.21
C GLY A 205 -1.28 -19.64 -13.49
N ALA A 206 -0.84 -19.74 -14.75
CA ALA A 206 0.25 -20.63 -15.16
C ALA A 206 1.56 -20.33 -14.41
N VAL A 207 1.84 -19.04 -14.20
CA VAL A 207 3.06 -18.55 -13.54
C VAL A 207 3.13 -19.03 -12.09
N ARG A 208 2.03 -18.91 -11.34
CA ARG A 208 1.95 -19.35 -9.95
C ARG A 208 2.20 -20.85 -9.81
N ARG A 209 1.62 -21.67 -10.71
CA ARG A 209 1.85 -23.12 -10.72
C ARG A 209 3.32 -23.47 -10.95
N VAL A 210 3.95 -22.82 -11.91
CA VAL A 210 5.36 -23.08 -12.24
C VAL A 210 6.26 -22.71 -11.06
N VAL A 211 6.07 -21.53 -10.47
CA VAL A 211 6.83 -21.11 -9.27
C VAL A 211 6.65 -22.10 -8.12
N ILE A 212 5.41 -22.52 -7.81
CA ILE A 212 5.14 -23.51 -6.75
C ILE A 212 5.88 -24.82 -7.04
N SER A 213 5.82 -25.32 -8.28
CA SER A 213 6.51 -26.56 -8.64
C SER A 213 8.02 -26.49 -8.43
N PHE A 214 8.64 -25.33 -8.68
CA PHE A 214 10.07 -25.14 -8.42
C PHE A 214 10.38 -25.05 -6.93
N PHE A 215 9.54 -24.36 -6.15
CA PHE A 215 9.68 -24.37 -4.70
C PHE A 215 9.60 -25.77 -4.11
N GLU A 216 8.67 -26.60 -4.59
CA GLU A 216 8.53 -27.99 -4.13
C GLU A 216 9.74 -28.84 -4.49
N ASN A 217 10.28 -28.68 -5.70
CA ASN A 217 11.42 -29.47 -6.18
C ASN A 217 12.78 -29.04 -5.60
N PHE A 218 12.96 -27.75 -5.30
CA PHE A 218 14.25 -27.17 -4.88
C PHE A 218 14.24 -26.60 -3.45
N GLY A 219 13.13 -26.76 -2.71
CA GLY A 219 12.98 -26.25 -1.34
C GLY A 219 13.98 -26.83 -0.34
N GLY A 220 14.51 -28.02 -0.60
CA GLY A 220 15.51 -28.69 0.26
C GLY A 220 16.97 -28.41 -0.10
N ALA A 221 17.27 -27.79 -1.24
CA ALA A 221 18.65 -27.52 -1.66
C ALA A 221 19.20 -26.27 -0.98
N SER A 222 20.41 -26.35 -0.43
CA SER A 222 21.06 -25.21 0.22
C SER A 222 21.58 -24.21 -0.83
N ALA A 223 21.30 -22.92 -0.63
CA ALA A 223 21.87 -21.83 -1.42
C ALA A 223 22.56 -20.83 -0.49
N LYS A 224 23.47 -20.03 -1.03
CA LYS A 224 24.21 -19.04 -0.26
C LYS A 224 23.39 -17.75 -0.17
N GLU A 225 23.41 -17.15 1.00
CA GLU A 225 22.79 -15.84 1.20
C GLU A 225 23.71 -14.73 0.67
N LEU A 226 23.09 -13.66 0.18
CA LEU A 226 23.81 -12.45 -0.21
C LEU A 226 24.50 -11.82 0.99
N ARG A 227 25.78 -11.50 0.83
CA ARG A 227 26.55 -10.83 1.89
C ARG A 227 26.06 -9.40 2.05
N LYS A 228 25.96 -8.96 3.31
CA LYS A 228 25.59 -7.60 3.64
C LYS A 228 26.66 -6.63 3.13
N VAL A 229 26.23 -5.57 2.46
CA VAL A 229 27.10 -4.47 2.04
C VAL A 229 27.42 -3.57 3.23
N GLU A 230 28.68 -3.16 3.34
CA GLU A 230 29.15 -2.23 4.37
C GLU A 230 28.69 -0.79 4.11
N THR A 231 29.01 0.13 5.02
CA THR A 231 28.48 1.51 5.01
C THR A 231 29.02 2.38 3.87
N ASP A 232 30.15 2.00 3.29
CA ASP A 232 30.78 2.65 2.12
C ASP A 232 30.17 2.21 0.79
N GLY A 233 29.29 1.22 0.81
CA GLY A 233 28.61 0.68 -0.36
C GLY A 233 29.43 -0.38 -1.09
N PHE A 234 29.01 -0.76 -2.30
CA PHE A 234 29.73 -1.75 -3.10
C PHE A 234 30.24 -1.19 -4.44
N THR A 235 31.26 -1.85 -4.97
CA THR A 235 31.94 -1.53 -6.23
C THR A 235 31.77 -2.67 -7.24
N VAL A 236 32.16 -2.47 -8.50
CA VAL A 236 32.15 -3.53 -9.53
C VAL A 236 32.96 -4.76 -9.09
N PRO A 237 34.21 -4.64 -8.57
CA PRO A 237 34.95 -5.80 -8.06
C PRO A 237 34.20 -6.53 -6.94
N PHE A 238 33.52 -5.81 -6.05
CA PHE A 238 32.69 -6.43 -5.02
C PHE A 238 31.55 -7.25 -5.65
N LEU A 239 30.82 -6.68 -6.62
CA LEU A 239 29.75 -7.38 -7.33
C LEU A 239 30.26 -8.66 -8.02
N LYS A 240 31.38 -8.59 -8.73
CA LYS A 240 32.00 -9.76 -9.36
C LYS A 240 32.35 -10.86 -8.35
N ASN A 241 32.94 -10.47 -7.22
CA ASN A 241 33.25 -11.40 -6.14
C ASN A 241 31.99 -11.98 -5.51
N GLU A 242 30.90 -11.22 -5.41
CA GLU A 242 29.61 -11.72 -4.92
C GLU A 242 28.99 -12.74 -5.86
N LEU A 243 28.97 -12.47 -7.17
CA LEU A 243 28.46 -13.41 -8.18
C LEU A 243 29.23 -14.74 -8.14
N ALA A 244 30.56 -14.69 -8.01
CA ALA A 244 31.39 -15.87 -7.83
C ALA A 244 31.12 -16.58 -6.49
N TYR A 245 30.99 -15.81 -5.39
CA TYR A 245 30.69 -16.36 -4.06
C TYR A 245 29.38 -17.15 -4.08
N LEU A 246 28.34 -16.63 -4.73
CA LEU A 246 27.03 -17.29 -4.89
C LEU A 246 27.07 -18.53 -5.79
N GLY A 247 28.21 -18.83 -6.42
CA GLY A 247 28.36 -19.97 -7.34
C GLY A 247 27.75 -19.73 -8.73
N LEU A 248 27.31 -18.50 -9.02
CA LEU A 248 26.63 -18.18 -10.27
C LEU A 248 27.56 -18.22 -11.48
N THR A 249 28.86 -18.08 -11.29
CA THR A 249 29.87 -18.23 -12.36
C THR A 249 29.97 -19.67 -12.88
N THR A 250 29.56 -20.66 -12.08
CA THR A 250 29.49 -22.06 -12.52
C THR A 250 28.29 -22.27 -13.45
N THR A 251 27.15 -21.69 -13.08
CA THR A 251 25.88 -21.77 -13.81
C THR A 251 25.91 -20.90 -15.08
N PHE A 252 26.49 -19.70 -14.96
CA PHE A 252 26.63 -18.69 -15.99
C PHE A 252 28.09 -18.21 -16.08
N PRO A 253 28.94 -18.87 -16.88
CA PRO A 253 30.33 -18.44 -17.06
C PRO A 253 30.48 -16.99 -17.55
N GLU A 254 29.50 -16.50 -18.32
CA GLU A 254 29.43 -15.15 -18.90
C GLU A 254 28.92 -14.08 -17.91
N ILE A 255 28.47 -14.44 -16.71
CA ILE A 255 27.75 -13.51 -15.81
C ILE A 255 28.59 -12.29 -15.41
N LEU A 256 29.91 -12.44 -15.37
CA LEU A 256 30.83 -11.37 -15.00
C LEU A 256 30.96 -10.30 -16.09
N ASP A 257 30.59 -10.60 -17.33
CA ASP A 257 30.63 -9.66 -18.45
C ASP A 257 29.52 -8.58 -18.33
N TYR A 258 28.46 -8.89 -17.58
CA TYR A 258 27.35 -7.96 -17.32
C TYR A 258 27.57 -7.06 -16.10
N ALA A 259 28.54 -7.38 -15.23
CA ALA A 259 28.68 -6.72 -13.94
C ALA A 259 28.93 -5.21 -14.07
N GLU A 260 29.78 -4.77 -14.99
CA GLU A 260 30.07 -3.35 -15.23
C GLU A 260 28.83 -2.58 -15.67
N VAL A 261 28.11 -3.09 -16.67
CA VAL A 261 26.98 -2.37 -17.27
C VAL A 261 25.78 -2.36 -16.31
N VAL A 262 25.52 -3.47 -15.62
CA VAL A 262 24.46 -3.54 -14.60
C VAL A 262 24.79 -2.63 -13.43
N TYR A 263 26.03 -2.63 -12.94
CA TYR A 263 26.46 -1.73 -11.86
C TYR A 263 26.22 -0.26 -12.22
N ALA A 264 26.61 0.15 -13.43
CA ALA A 264 26.43 1.53 -13.88
C ALA A 264 24.95 1.94 -13.91
N GLU A 265 24.05 1.05 -14.34
CA GLU A 265 22.60 1.31 -14.31
C GLU A 265 22.04 1.35 -12.89
N VAL A 266 22.46 0.43 -12.01
CA VAL A 266 22.06 0.46 -10.60
C VAL A 266 22.54 1.75 -9.91
N ASP A 267 23.76 2.20 -10.20
CA ASP A 267 24.32 3.44 -9.66
C ASP A 267 23.56 4.69 -10.13
N LYS A 268 23.05 4.70 -11.36
CA LYS A 268 22.18 5.79 -11.86
C LYS A 268 20.85 5.88 -11.10
N HIS A 269 20.29 4.74 -10.68
CA HIS A 269 18.98 4.66 -10.04
C HIS A 269 19.06 4.64 -8.51
N LYS A 270 20.26 4.77 -7.93
CA LYS A 270 20.45 4.73 -6.48
C LYS A 270 19.71 5.88 -5.80
N LYS A 271 19.13 5.58 -4.64
CA LYS A 271 18.40 6.58 -3.84
C LYS A 271 19.27 7.31 -2.83
N GLU A 272 20.42 6.74 -2.49
CA GLU A 272 21.34 7.26 -1.48
C GLU A 272 22.69 7.61 -2.11
N SER A 273 23.58 8.23 -1.34
CA SER A 273 24.93 8.54 -1.81
C SER A 273 25.76 7.32 -2.20
N VAL A 274 25.44 6.14 -1.64
CA VAL A 274 26.15 4.87 -1.84
C VAL A 274 25.19 3.74 -2.17
N LEU A 275 25.70 2.70 -2.84
CA LEU A 275 24.94 1.50 -3.17
C LEU A 275 24.85 0.55 -1.98
N ARG A 276 23.63 0.23 -1.54
CA ARG A 276 23.36 -0.59 -0.34
C ARG A 276 23.07 -2.04 -0.72
N THR A 277 22.86 -2.88 0.30
CA THR A 277 22.44 -4.28 0.10
C THR A 277 21.19 -4.42 -0.76
N CYS A 278 20.20 -3.52 -0.62
CA CYS A 278 18.99 -3.57 -1.46
C CYS A 278 19.28 -3.34 -2.94
N ASP A 279 20.33 -2.57 -3.25
CA ASP A 279 20.75 -2.28 -4.62
C ASP A 279 21.63 -3.43 -5.16
N LEU A 280 22.32 -4.16 -4.27
CA LEU A 280 23.02 -5.40 -4.61
C LEU A 280 22.06 -6.51 -5.05
N PHE A 281 20.90 -6.62 -4.39
CA PHE A 281 19.83 -7.54 -4.83
C PHE A 281 19.41 -7.24 -6.27
N ASP A 282 19.20 -5.96 -6.60
CA ASP A 282 18.81 -5.53 -7.94
C ASP A 282 19.95 -5.84 -8.94
N ALA A 283 21.22 -5.57 -8.59
CA ALA A 283 22.37 -5.90 -9.44
C ALA A 283 22.50 -7.40 -9.73
N VAL A 284 22.34 -8.25 -8.72
CA VAL A 284 22.45 -9.71 -8.84
C VAL A 284 21.28 -10.30 -9.60
N GLU A 285 20.07 -9.76 -9.43
CA GLU A 285 18.88 -10.09 -10.22
C GLU A 285 19.13 -9.79 -11.71
N HIS A 286 19.57 -8.58 -12.03
CA HIS A 286 19.76 -8.16 -13.42
C HIS A 286 20.95 -8.82 -14.12
N CYS A 287 22.06 -9.13 -13.43
CA CYS A 287 23.14 -9.91 -14.04
C CYS A 287 22.64 -11.29 -14.49
N GLN A 288 21.88 -11.99 -13.65
CA GLN A 288 21.31 -13.31 -14.01
C GLN A 288 20.26 -13.17 -15.12
N LEU A 289 19.40 -12.15 -15.05
CA LEU A 289 18.39 -11.92 -16.08
C LEU A 289 19.00 -11.68 -17.46
N ASN A 290 20.11 -10.93 -17.55
CA ASN A 290 20.85 -10.75 -18.80
C ASN A 290 21.37 -12.09 -19.36
N CYS A 291 21.95 -12.95 -18.52
CA CYS A 291 22.38 -14.29 -18.98
C CYS A 291 21.21 -15.12 -19.53
N VAL A 292 20.06 -15.10 -18.86
CA VAL A 292 18.87 -15.85 -19.31
C VAL A 292 18.37 -15.32 -20.64
N LEU A 293 18.27 -14.00 -20.79
CA LEU A 293 17.84 -13.37 -22.03
C LEU A 293 18.82 -13.65 -23.17
N GLU A 294 20.14 -13.62 -22.92
CA GLU A 294 21.14 -13.95 -23.93
C GLU A 294 21.01 -15.39 -24.45
N ARG A 295 20.70 -16.33 -23.55
CA ARG A 295 20.50 -17.74 -23.91
C ARG A 295 19.12 -18.06 -24.50
N LEU A 296 18.16 -17.12 -24.42
CA LEU A 296 16.78 -17.29 -24.90
C LEU A 296 16.32 -16.09 -25.75
N PRO A 297 16.63 -16.09 -27.06
CA PRO A 297 16.20 -15.03 -27.97
C PRO A 297 14.69 -14.81 -28.00
N GLU A 298 13.87 -15.85 -27.80
CA GLU A 298 12.41 -15.70 -27.74
C GLU A 298 11.96 -14.84 -26.56
N LEU A 299 12.67 -14.90 -25.43
CA LEU A 299 12.39 -14.02 -24.29
C LEU A 299 12.88 -12.60 -24.55
N LYS A 300 14.00 -12.39 -25.27
CA LYS A 300 14.39 -11.04 -25.72
C LYS A 300 13.28 -10.41 -26.56
N LYS A 301 12.77 -11.15 -27.55
CA LYS A 301 11.67 -10.72 -28.41
C LYS A 301 10.41 -10.43 -27.60
N PHE A 302 10.06 -11.29 -26.65
CA PHE A 302 8.95 -11.04 -25.72
C PHE A 302 9.15 -9.73 -24.94
N VAL A 303 10.30 -9.53 -24.28
CA VAL A 303 10.58 -8.31 -23.50
C VAL A 303 10.48 -7.05 -24.37
N HIS A 304 10.95 -7.11 -25.62
CA HIS A 304 10.83 -6.01 -26.58
C HIS A 304 9.38 -5.73 -26.99
N SER A 305 8.65 -6.76 -27.44
CA SER A 305 7.25 -6.64 -27.84
C SER A 305 6.34 -6.14 -26.72
N GLN A 306 6.66 -6.53 -25.48
CA GLN A 306 5.96 -6.09 -24.27
C GLN A 306 6.55 -4.81 -23.66
N LYS A 307 7.46 -4.15 -24.40
CA LYS A 307 8.01 -2.81 -24.12
C LYS A 307 8.70 -2.69 -22.77
N GLY A 308 9.30 -3.79 -22.31
CA GLY A 308 9.99 -3.92 -21.04
C GLY A 308 11.51 -3.78 -21.09
N CYS A 309 12.13 -3.58 -22.27
CA CYS A 309 13.60 -3.56 -22.41
C CYS A 309 14.29 -2.60 -21.45
N HIS A 310 13.74 -1.38 -21.29
CA HIS A 310 14.28 -0.34 -20.42
C HIS A 310 14.32 -0.75 -18.93
N ARG A 311 13.56 -1.77 -18.53
CA ARG A 311 13.50 -2.28 -17.16
C ARG A 311 14.54 -3.36 -16.87
N VAL A 312 15.30 -3.81 -17.87
CA VAL A 312 16.40 -4.76 -17.67
C VAL A 312 17.72 -3.99 -17.64
N TYR A 313 18.31 -3.84 -16.47
CA TYR A 313 19.56 -3.10 -16.33
C TYR A 313 20.68 -3.73 -17.14
N GLY A 314 21.38 -2.91 -17.92
CA GLY A 314 22.47 -3.33 -18.80
C GLY A 314 22.07 -4.13 -20.03
N PHE A 315 20.78 -4.27 -20.31
CA PHE A 315 20.29 -5.01 -21.48
C PHE A 315 20.49 -4.22 -22.77
N LYS A 316 21.08 -4.89 -23.77
CA LYS A 316 21.25 -4.35 -25.12
C LYS A 316 20.23 -5.00 -26.04
N CYS A 317 19.15 -4.29 -26.33
CA CYS A 317 18.13 -4.76 -27.26
C CYS A 317 18.45 -4.29 -28.69
N GLU A 318 18.68 -5.24 -29.60
CA GLU A 318 18.96 -4.98 -31.01
C GLU A 318 17.75 -4.35 -31.73
N ASP A 319 16.54 -4.77 -31.36
CA ASP A 319 15.29 -4.23 -31.91
C ASP A 319 15.07 -2.78 -31.48
N CYS A 320 15.31 -2.44 -30.21
CA CYS A 320 15.26 -1.04 -29.75
C CYS A 320 16.29 -0.17 -30.47
N ASN A 321 17.50 -0.68 -30.75
CA ASN A 321 18.55 0.08 -31.42
C ASN A 321 18.28 0.27 -32.93
N SER A 322 17.48 -0.61 -33.53
CA SER A 322 17.08 -0.52 -34.94
C SER A 322 15.80 0.29 -35.14
N GLU A 323 14.97 0.43 -34.10
CA GLU A 323 13.91 1.44 -34.00
C GLU A 323 14.52 2.86 -33.84
N ASN A 324 15.01 3.42 -34.96
CA ASN A 324 15.54 4.78 -35.24
C ASN A 324 15.93 5.71 -34.05
N PRO A 325 17.18 6.24 -34.00
CA PRO A 325 17.65 7.11 -32.93
C PRO A 325 16.95 8.49 -32.84
N GLU A 326 16.31 8.99 -33.90
CA GLU A 326 15.53 10.25 -33.86
C GLU A 326 14.30 10.14 -32.95
N ASN A 327 13.68 8.97 -32.83
CA ASN A 327 12.53 8.76 -31.94
C ASN A 327 12.94 8.54 -30.48
N GLN A 328 14.18 8.13 -30.19
CA GLN A 328 14.62 7.86 -28.82
C GLN A 328 14.97 9.13 -28.03
N GLU A 329 15.52 10.15 -28.68
CA GLU A 329 15.72 11.46 -28.03
C GLU A 329 14.37 12.15 -27.82
N ASP A 330 13.47 12.12 -28.81
CA ASP A 330 12.12 12.67 -28.67
C ASP A 330 11.25 11.88 -27.67
N GLN A 331 11.36 10.55 -27.60
CA GLN A 331 10.70 9.75 -26.56
C GLN A 331 11.30 9.97 -25.18
N LYS A 332 12.63 10.04 -25.04
CA LYS A 332 13.26 10.38 -23.75
C LYS A 332 12.87 11.78 -23.29
N LEU A 333 12.80 12.74 -24.22
CA LEU A 333 12.37 14.10 -23.93
C LEU A 333 10.88 14.13 -23.53
N SER A 334 10.02 13.40 -24.25
CA SER A 334 8.59 13.25 -23.92
C SER A 334 8.35 12.57 -22.56
N ILE A 335 9.10 11.52 -22.22
CA ILE A 335 9.04 10.87 -20.90
C ILE A 335 9.47 11.85 -19.81
N LEU A 336 10.61 12.53 -20.02
CA LEU A 336 11.13 13.50 -19.06
C LEU A 336 10.19 14.70 -18.89
N GLU A 337 9.55 15.17 -19.96
CA GLU A 337 8.56 16.25 -19.94
C GLU A 337 7.30 15.87 -19.17
N LYS A 338 6.80 14.64 -19.35
CA LYS A 338 5.67 14.11 -18.58
C LYS A 338 6.01 13.94 -17.11
N GLU A 339 7.17 13.34 -16.79
CA GLU A 339 7.63 13.21 -15.39
C GLU A 339 7.79 14.58 -14.73
N ILE A 340 8.34 15.57 -15.44
CA ILE A 340 8.43 16.96 -14.96
C ILE A 340 7.05 17.58 -14.76
N ALA A 341 6.08 17.32 -15.64
CA ALA A 341 4.71 17.81 -15.49
C ALA A 341 4.02 17.22 -14.25
N ASP A 342 4.15 15.91 -14.03
CA ASP A 342 3.61 15.23 -12.85
C ASP A 342 4.27 15.71 -11.55
N LEU A 343 5.59 15.88 -11.57
CA LEU A 343 6.35 16.47 -10.45
C LEU A 343 5.90 17.91 -10.17
N LYS A 344 5.64 18.72 -11.20
CA LYS A 344 5.11 20.08 -11.04
C LYS A 344 3.71 20.09 -10.45
N MET A 345 2.82 19.20 -10.90
CA MET A 345 1.47 19.07 -10.33
C MET A 345 1.52 18.62 -8.86
N SER A 346 2.37 17.65 -8.54
CA SER A 346 2.60 17.19 -7.17
C SER A 346 3.15 18.30 -6.29
N TYR A 347 4.15 19.04 -6.77
CA TYR A 347 4.73 20.17 -6.06
C TYR A 347 3.71 21.30 -5.83
N GLN A 348 2.90 21.62 -6.84
CA GLN A 348 1.85 22.63 -6.76
C GLN A 348 0.80 22.26 -5.70
N LYS A 349 0.38 20.98 -5.66
CA LYS A 349 -0.53 20.48 -4.64
C LYS A 349 0.04 20.61 -3.23
N VAL A 350 1.33 20.26 -3.04
CA VAL A 350 2.02 20.46 -1.76
C VAL A 350 2.09 21.94 -1.38
N LEU A 351 2.29 22.82 -2.36
CA LEU A 351 2.31 24.26 -2.15
C LEU A 351 0.94 24.79 -1.67
N GLU A 352 -0.14 24.35 -2.31
CA GLU A 352 -1.52 24.70 -1.94
C GLU A 352 -1.89 24.17 -0.55
N GLU A 353 -1.54 22.91 -0.25
CA GLU A 353 -1.73 22.34 1.08
C GLU A 353 -0.95 23.12 2.16
N ASN A 354 0.27 23.57 1.86
CA ASN A 354 1.07 24.38 2.79
C ASN A 354 0.50 25.79 2.97
N GLN A 355 -0.03 26.40 1.91
CA GLN A 355 -0.72 27.69 2.01
C GLN A 355 -1.96 27.56 2.88
N GLN A 356 -2.78 26.52 2.68
CA GLN A 356 -3.97 26.25 3.48
C GLN A 356 -3.62 26.04 4.97
N LYS A 357 -2.61 25.23 5.27
CA LYS A 357 -2.10 25.04 6.64
C LYS A 357 -1.58 26.35 7.25
N THR A 358 -1.03 27.24 6.45
CA THR A 358 -0.56 28.56 6.93
C THR A 358 -1.74 29.46 7.32
N LEU A 359 -2.80 29.48 6.51
CA LEU A 359 -4.05 30.20 6.81
C LEU A 359 -4.70 29.66 8.10
N GLU A 360 -4.84 28.33 8.22
CA GLU A 360 -5.39 27.69 9.42
C GLU A 360 -4.58 28.03 10.68
N ASN A 361 -3.24 28.03 10.59
CA ASN A 361 -2.38 28.43 11.69
C ASN A 361 -2.57 29.90 12.09
N GLN A 362 -2.76 30.82 11.12
CA GLN A 362 -3.04 32.22 11.41
C GLN A 362 -4.40 32.40 12.10
N GLU A 363 -5.43 31.69 11.67
CA GLU A 363 -6.75 31.70 12.33
C GLU A 363 -6.67 31.18 13.76
N LEU A 364 -5.93 30.09 13.98
CA LEU A 364 -5.70 29.53 15.32
C LEU A 364 -4.94 30.51 16.22
N GLN A 365 -3.95 31.22 15.69
CA GLN A 365 -3.24 32.28 16.43
C GLN A 365 -4.17 33.44 16.81
N GLN A 366 -5.01 33.92 15.90
CA GLN A 366 -6.00 34.96 16.21
C GLN A 366 -7.00 34.50 17.28
N LYS A 367 -7.47 33.25 17.19
CA LYS A 367 -8.39 32.67 18.17
C LYS A 367 -7.74 32.56 19.55
N ASN A 368 -6.49 32.14 19.63
CA ASN A 368 -5.73 32.11 20.89
C ASN A 368 -5.57 33.51 21.49
N LEU A 369 -5.27 34.53 20.68
CA LEU A 369 -5.18 35.91 21.17
C LEU A 369 -6.51 36.39 21.76
N ARG A 370 -7.64 36.14 21.07
CA ARG A 370 -8.97 36.48 21.59
C ARG A 370 -9.30 35.77 22.90
N LEU A 371 -8.91 34.50 23.03
CA LEU A 371 -9.08 33.75 24.27
C LEU A 371 -8.21 34.30 25.40
N SER A 372 -6.98 34.72 25.11
CA SER A 372 -6.09 35.38 26.08
C SER A 372 -6.71 36.66 26.63
N VAL A 373 -7.17 37.55 25.76
CA VAL A 373 -7.83 38.81 26.16
C VAL A 373 -9.09 38.53 26.99
N LYS A 374 -9.87 37.52 26.61
CA LYS A 374 -11.08 37.14 27.37
C LYS A 374 -10.72 36.57 28.75
N ASN A 375 -9.66 35.79 28.85
CA ASN A 375 -9.17 35.29 30.13
C ASN A 375 -8.70 36.41 31.04
N GLU A 376 -7.91 37.36 30.53
CA GLU A 376 -7.47 38.54 31.29
C GLU A 376 -8.67 39.38 31.77
N SER A 377 -9.66 39.61 30.91
CA SER A 377 -10.90 40.31 31.30
C SER A 377 -11.67 39.56 32.38
N ASN A 378 -11.76 38.23 32.28
CA ASN A 378 -12.42 37.40 33.29
C ASN A 378 -11.66 37.45 34.63
N GLU A 379 -10.32 37.45 34.61
CA GLU A 379 -9.50 37.61 35.82
C GLU A 379 -9.76 38.96 36.51
N VAL A 380 -9.84 40.04 35.74
CA VAL A 380 -10.16 41.38 36.28
C VAL A 380 -11.56 41.40 36.89
N GLN A 381 -12.56 40.84 36.20
CA GLN A 381 -13.92 40.76 36.74
C GLN A 381 -14.00 39.93 38.02
N ILE A 382 -13.26 38.81 38.09
CA ILE A 382 -13.16 37.99 39.30
C ILE A 382 -12.53 38.78 40.44
N LYS A 383 -11.44 39.53 40.20
CA LYS A 383 -10.83 40.40 41.21
C LYS A 383 -11.80 41.47 41.71
N GLN A 384 -12.51 42.14 40.82
CA GLN A 384 -13.51 43.16 41.19
C GLN A 384 -14.69 42.57 41.98
N LEU A 385 -15.18 41.38 41.60
CA LEU A 385 -16.23 40.68 42.35
C LEU A 385 -15.74 40.26 43.74
N THR A 386 -14.48 39.84 43.83
CA THR A 386 -13.84 39.46 45.10
C THR A 386 -13.70 40.67 46.03
N GLU A 387 -13.32 41.84 45.51
CA GLU A 387 -13.28 43.10 46.27
C GLU A 387 -14.69 43.58 46.68
N LYS A 388 -15.69 43.46 45.82
CA LYS A 388 -17.08 43.80 46.19
C LYS A 388 -17.64 42.88 47.27
N LEU A 389 -17.24 41.61 47.29
CA LEU A 389 -17.58 40.64 48.33
C LEU A 389 -16.89 40.97 49.66
N THR A 390 -15.64 41.45 49.66
CA THR A 390 -14.94 41.84 50.90
C THR A 390 -15.48 43.16 51.49
N HIS A 391 -16.02 44.06 50.66
CA HIS A 391 -16.67 45.29 51.11
C HIS A 391 -18.13 45.15 51.51
N SER A 392 -18.84 44.13 51.01
CA SER A 392 -20.23 43.83 51.42
C SER A 392 -20.25 43.06 52.73
N LYS A 393 -19.94 43.73 53.85
CA LYS A 393 -20.27 43.24 55.20
C LYS A 393 -21.79 43.26 55.36
N LEU A 394 -22.46 42.21 54.88
CA LEU A 394 -23.76 41.81 55.41
C LEU A 394 -23.51 40.91 56.61
N ALA A 395 -23.64 41.52 57.78
CA ALA A 395 -23.80 40.84 59.06
C ALA A 395 -25.10 40.04 59.02
N ILE A 396 -25.00 38.71 59.02
CA ILE A 396 -26.10 37.84 59.40
C ILE A 396 -25.54 36.81 60.38
N ASP A 397 -25.86 37.12 61.64
CA ASP A 397 -26.20 36.30 62.81
C ASP A 397 -25.56 34.92 62.99
N ASP A 398 -24.83 34.82 64.11
CA ASP A 398 -24.21 33.64 64.69
C ASP A 398 -25.30 32.64 65.14
N GLY A 399 -25.81 31.88 64.18
CA GLY A 399 -26.71 30.76 64.39
C GLY A 399 -26.16 29.51 63.74
N ASN A 400 -25.22 28.86 64.43
CA ASN A 400 -24.93 27.43 64.25
C ASN A 400 -24.41 27.01 62.86
N TYR A 401 -23.22 27.47 62.47
CA TYR A 401 -22.22 26.60 61.83
C TYR A 401 -20.83 27.23 61.94
N SER A 402 -19.88 26.41 62.37
CA SER A 402 -18.48 26.72 62.63
C SER A 402 -17.75 27.35 61.43
N ILE A 403 -17.14 28.52 61.62
CA ILE A 403 -16.05 29.04 60.77
C ILE A 403 -14.73 28.86 61.56
N PRO A 404 -13.72 28.24 60.94
CA PRO A 404 -12.58 28.99 60.40
C PRO A 404 -12.38 28.58 58.94
N CYS A 405 -12.25 29.47 57.96
CA CYS A 405 -11.13 30.39 57.77
C CYS A 405 -10.75 30.23 56.28
N THR A 406 -10.42 31.32 55.61
CA THR A 406 -9.59 31.28 54.41
C THR A 406 -8.34 30.45 54.68
N SER A 407 -8.38 29.19 54.26
CA SER A 407 -7.18 28.36 54.16
C SER A 407 -7.33 27.55 52.89
N GLN A 408 -6.24 27.40 52.13
CA GLN A 408 -6.12 26.40 51.08
C GLN A 408 -6.84 25.12 51.55
N LEU A 409 -7.97 24.74 50.94
CA LEU A 409 -8.71 23.56 51.35
C LEU A 409 -7.79 22.35 51.17
N LYS A 410 -7.14 21.94 52.26
CA LYS A 410 -6.36 20.70 52.35
C LYS A 410 -7.33 19.57 52.10
N ILE A 411 -7.36 19.05 50.87
CA ILE A 411 -8.22 17.95 50.47
C ILE A 411 -7.83 16.75 51.35
N GLN A 412 -8.66 16.28 52.28
CA GLN A 412 -8.29 15.17 53.17
C GLN A 412 -8.70 13.81 52.58
N CYS A 413 -7.82 12.83 52.66
CA CYS A 413 -8.13 11.46 52.23
C CYS A 413 -8.95 10.74 53.31
N LEU A 414 -10.15 10.25 52.98
CA LEU A 414 -11.05 9.60 53.96
C LEU A 414 -10.58 8.23 54.45
N ILE A 415 -9.55 7.63 53.82
CA ILE A 415 -9.05 6.30 54.19
C ILE A 415 -7.98 6.40 55.29
N CYS A 416 -7.13 7.43 55.24
CA CYS A 416 -6.06 7.63 56.21
C CYS A 416 -6.20 8.92 57.02
N GLU A 417 -7.26 9.69 56.75
CA GLU A 417 -7.58 10.97 57.40
C GLU A 417 -6.43 11.99 57.34
N LYS A 418 -5.49 11.85 56.40
CA LYS A 418 -4.39 12.79 56.21
C LYS A 418 -4.70 13.77 55.07
N PRO A 419 -4.26 15.05 55.19
CA PRO A 419 -4.41 16.03 54.13
C PRO A 419 -3.59 15.64 52.89
N ILE A 420 -4.15 15.85 51.71
CA ILE A 420 -3.55 15.69 50.39
C ILE A 420 -3.00 17.06 49.97
N PRO A 421 -1.68 17.24 49.87
CA PRO A 421 -1.08 18.50 49.43
C PRO A 421 -1.44 18.82 47.97
N PRO A 422 -1.66 20.11 47.62
CA PRO A 422 -1.89 20.51 46.23
C PRO A 422 -0.60 20.34 45.40
N GLY A 423 -0.69 19.69 44.23
CA GLY A 423 0.41 19.57 43.26
C GLY A 423 1.14 18.22 43.19
N HIS A 424 0.63 17.15 43.82
CA HIS A 424 1.22 15.81 43.69
C HIS A 424 0.48 14.91 42.68
N ASP A 425 1.26 14.21 41.85
CA ASP A 425 0.81 13.30 40.78
C ASP A 425 0.17 11.97 41.25
N GLN A 426 0.00 11.78 42.56
CA GLN A 426 -0.46 10.50 43.15
C GLN A 426 -1.81 10.65 43.85
N ILE A 427 -2.80 11.12 43.10
CA ILE A 427 -4.20 11.25 43.55
C ILE A 427 -5.11 10.42 42.64
N ILE A 428 -5.95 9.58 43.25
CA ILE A 428 -7.04 8.87 42.54
C ILE A 428 -8.37 9.54 42.87
N LYS A 429 -9.19 9.72 41.84
CA LYS A 429 -10.52 10.34 41.94
C LYS A 429 -11.59 9.31 41.64
N CYS A 430 -12.59 9.19 42.51
CA CYS A 430 -13.74 8.33 42.24
C CYS A 430 -14.49 8.81 40.99
N PRO A 431 -14.78 7.94 40.01
CA PRO A 431 -15.50 8.31 38.79
C PRO A 431 -16.94 8.75 39.08
N MET A 432 -17.57 8.21 40.13
CA MET A 432 -18.97 8.49 40.50
C MET A 432 -19.10 9.78 41.32
N CYS A 433 -18.52 9.85 42.52
CA CYS A 433 -18.70 10.97 43.44
C CYS A 433 -17.60 12.04 43.36
N LYS A 434 -16.59 11.84 42.50
CA LYS A 434 -15.49 12.79 42.29
C LYS A 434 -14.60 13.06 43.52
N ARG A 435 -14.77 12.32 44.62
CA ARG A 435 -13.92 12.40 45.83
C ARG A 435 -12.48 11.95 45.53
N ARG A 436 -11.50 12.61 46.15
CA ARG A 436 -10.06 12.39 45.93
C ARG A 436 -9.43 11.63 47.11
N PHE A 437 -8.49 10.75 46.81
CA PHE A 437 -7.75 9.94 47.77
C PHE A 437 -6.28 9.86 47.37
N HIS A 438 -5.38 9.59 48.32
CA HIS A 438 -4.01 9.19 47.97
C HIS A 438 -4.06 7.91 47.14
N SER A 439 -3.31 7.83 46.04
CA SER A 439 -3.33 6.66 45.14
C SER A 439 -3.08 5.36 45.90
N LYS A 440 -2.10 5.33 46.82
CA LYS A 440 -1.78 4.14 47.62
C LYS A 440 -2.91 3.71 48.56
N CYS A 441 -3.64 4.67 49.14
CA CYS A 441 -4.79 4.38 50.00
C CYS A 441 -5.95 3.79 49.19
N ALA A 442 -6.26 4.37 48.03
CA ALA A 442 -7.31 3.87 47.15
C ALA A 442 -6.99 2.47 46.61
N ILE A 443 -5.75 2.23 46.17
CA ILE A 443 -5.31 0.91 45.66
C ILE A 443 -5.39 -0.16 46.76
N ASN A 444 -4.96 0.14 47.99
CA ASN A 444 -5.05 -0.82 49.08
C ASN A 444 -6.49 -1.09 49.52
N TRP A 445 -7.35 -0.07 49.56
CA TRP A 445 -8.78 -0.26 49.84
C TRP A 445 -9.46 -1.18 48.82
N LEU A 446 -9.14 -1.01 47.54
CA LEU A 446 -9.71 -1.80 46.44
C LEU A 446 -9.27 -3.27 46.41
N LYS A 447 -8.25 -3.66 47.20
CA LYS A 447 -7.87 -5.08 47.35
C LYS A 447 -8.89 -5.87 48.16
N GLU A 448 -9.57 -5.21 49.10
CA GLU A 448 -10.48 -5.86 50.04
C GLU A 448 -11.94 -5.41 49.86
N HIS A 449 -12.18 -4.29 49.18
CA HIS A 449 -13.51 -3.70 49.01
C HIS A 449 -13.75 -3.29 47.54
N GLN A 450 -14.91 -3.61 46.97
CA GLN A 450 -15.26 -3.26 45.58
C GLN A 450 -16.05 -1.94 45.44
N GLN A 451 -16.25 -1.23 46.55
CA GLN A 451 -17.09 -0.04 46.61
C GLN A 451 -16.30 1.18 47.09
N CYS A 452 -16.69 2.36 46.59
CA CYS A 452 -16.08 3.62 47.00
C CYS A 452 -16.43 3.94 48.47
N PRO A 453 -15.45 4.22 49.34
CA PRO A 453 -15.71 4.51 50.76
C PRO A 453 -16.46 5.82 51.00
N ALA A 454 -16.62 6.66 49.98
CA ALA A 454 -17.32 7.93 50.09
C ALA A 454 -18.77 7.91 49.58
N CYS A 455 -19.11 7.01 48.66
CA CYS A 455 -20.45 6.97 48.05
C CYS A 455 -21.03 5.57 47.88
N ASN A 456 -20.32 4.54 48.34
CA ASN A 456 -20.66 3.12 48.25
C ASN A 456 -20.97 2.61 46.82
N GLY A 457 -20.64 3.40 45.78
CA GLY A 457 -20.80 2.98 44.40
C GLY A 457 -19.76 1.92 44.03
N GLU A 458 -20.21 0.87 43.33
CA GLU A 458 -19.33 -0.17 42.80
C GLU A 458 -18.37 0.41 41.77
N LEU A 459 -17.08 0.09 41.91
CA LEU A 459 -16.03 0.58 41.03
C LEU A 459 -15.64 -0.53 40.02
N PRO A 460 -15.54 -0.21 38.72
CA PRO A 460 -15.19 -1.20 37.70
C PRO A 460 -13.81 -1.80 37.98
N LYS A 461 -13.70 -3.14 37.89
CA LYS A 461 -12.42 -3.86 38.01
C LYS A 461 -11.59 -3.57 36.77
N PHE A 462 -10.39 -3.03 36.96
CA PHE A 462 -9.37 -2.94 35.92
C PHE A 462 -8.42 -4.13 36.02
#